data_AF-A0AAW0DT88-F1
#
_entry.id   AF-A0AAW0DT88-F1
#
_cell.length_a   1.000
_cell.length_b   1.000
_cell.length_c   1.000
_cell.angle_alpha   90.00
_cell.angle_beta   90.00
_cell.angle_gamma   90.00
#
_symmetry.space_group_name_H-M   'P 1'
#
loop_
_entity.id
_entity.type
_entity.pdbx_description
1 polymer ?
#
loop_
_entity_poly.entity_id
_entity_poly.type
_entity_poly.pdbx_seq_one_letter_code
_entity_poly.pdbx_strand_id
1 'polypeptide(L)'
;MGGVVHTLGTLIEDGGAYKAALKEGDLPKMIGGFLGSVMDNINGRNPLEEDKKQGSYETLNRDAALRVCEAFVTSGENRTYSSPRPFVYISAEDIFRPVIPARYIETKREAERGIEALIANKVQQYRGVYMRPSLVYHAHYRPLTTPAAVLLDLSAALHAKVPPGIPKPSDVLRTLGSAFSPRTTTPYPSSTPMNEQPDTSNGVSDLGSPLDSIANAMTIPPIHVDHVAEAVCVSLQSEDVKGVVGVDRMRELIGWHQMGSEHQLASVSR
;
A
#
# COMPACT_ATOMS: atom_id res chain seq x y z
N MET A 1 11.34 25.67 -2.76
CA MET A 1 9.96 25.32 -2.34
C MET A 1 10.04 24.37 -1.15
N GLY A 2 9.18 24.52 -0.15
CA GLY A 2 9.17 23.63 1.03
C GLY A 2 8.00 22.66 0.97
N GLY A 3 8.28 21.36 1.06
CA GLY A 3 7.29 20.29 1.18
C GLY A 3 7.54 19.45 2.44
N VAL A 4 6.61 18.57 2.77
CA VAL A 4 6.75 17.61 3.88
C VAL A 4 6.67 16.20 3.33
N VAL A 5 7.56 15.32 3.80
CA VAL A 5 7.48 13.87 3.59
C VAL A 5 7.22 13.23 4.94
N HIS A 6 6.15 12.45 5.04
CA HIS A 6 5.80 11.73 6.25
C HIS A 6 5.73 10.23 5.98
N THR A 7 6.42 9.47 6.81
CA THR A 7 6.34 8.02 6.85
C THR A 7 6.48 7.56 8.28
N LEU A 8 5.53 6.72 8.71
CA LEU A 8 5.61 5.92 9.92
C LEU A 8 5.06 4.54 9.57
N GLY A 9 5.61 3.52 10.22
CA GLY A 9 5.19 2.15 9.99
C GLY A 9 5.98 1.18 10.86
N THR A 10 5.31 0.61 11.84
CA THR A 10 5.70 -0.67 12.43
C THR A 10 4.90 -1.74 11.69
N LEU A 11 5.57 -2.67 10.98
CA LEU A 11 4.87 -3.71 10.21
C LEU A 11 4.39 -4.84 11.14
N ILE A 12 5.20 -5.14 12.17
CA ILE A 12 5.00 -6.18 13.19
C ILE A 12 5.75 -5.72 14.45
N GLU A 13 5.06 -5.44 15.55
CA GLU A 13 5.70 -5.14 16.85
C GLU A 13 6.09 -6.39 17.64
N ASP A 14 5.70 -7.59 17.19
CA ASP A 14 6.25 -8.86 17.67
C ASP A 14 7.60 -9.17 16.99
N GLY A 15 8.57 -8.29 17.22
CA GLY A 15 9.96 -8.45 16.78
C GLY A 15 10.72 -9.60 17.45
N GLY A 16 10.05 -10.46 18.22
CA GLY A 16 10.67 -11.56 18.99
C GLY A 16 10.63 -12.91 18.27
N ALA A 17 9.45 -13.40 17.89
CA ALA A 17 9.28 -14.79 17.43
C ALA A 17 9.91 -15.05 16.05
N TYR A 18 9.73 -14.14 15.09
CA TYR A 18 10.33 -14.25 13.75
C TYR A 18 11.86 -14.17 13.80
N LYS A 19 12.40 -13.25 14.62
CA LYS A 19 13.86 -13.12 14.83
C LYS A 19 14.44 -14.31 15.60
N ALA A 20 13.68 -14.90 16.53
CA ALA A 20 14.06 -16.10 17.26
C ALA A 20 14.10 -17.34 16.34
N ALA A 21 13.08 -17.53 15.50
CA ALA A 21 13.04 -18.62 14.52
C ALA A 21 14.17 -18.51 13.47
N LEU A 22 14.53 -17.29 13.07
CA LEU A 22 15.68 -17.04 12.20
C LEU A 22 17.02 -17.41 12.85
N LYS A 23 17.14 -17.25 14.17
CA LYS A 23 18.33 -17.65 14.92
C LYS A 23 18.48 -19.17 15.01
N GLU A 24 17.38 -19.92 14.89
CA GLU A 24 17.35 -21.39 15.00
C GLU A 24 17.58 -22.13 13.66
N GLY A 25 17.50 -21.44 12.51
CA GLY A 25 17.92 -21.99 11.21
C GLY A 25 17.04 -23.10 10.62
N ASP A 26 15.79 -23.27 11.09
CA ASP A 26 14.90 -24.36 10.71
C ASP A 26 13.90 -23.94 9.61
N LEU A 27 14.40 -23.85 8.37
CA LEU A 27 13.62 -23.46 7.18
C LEU A 27 12.33 -24.29 6.95
N PRO A 28 12.33 -25.63 7.12
CA PRO A 28 11.12 -26.44 6.98
C PRO A 28 10.02 -26.09 7.99
N LYS A 29 10.37 -25.86 9.27
CA LYS A 29 9.40 -25.40 10.28
C LYS A 29 8.88 -23.99 9.98
N MET A 30 9.71 -23.14 9.38
CA MET A 30 9.32 -21.80 8.94
C MET A 30 8.27 -21.85 7.83
N ILE A 31 8.48 -22.70 6.82
CA ILE A 31 7.52 -22.90 5.72
C ILE A 31 6.24 -23.56 6.24
N GLY A 32 6.36 -24.57 7.11
CA GLY A 32 5.22 -25.25 7.73
C GLY A 32 4.39 -24.32 8.63
N GLY A 33 5.04 -23.47 9.43
CA GLY A 33 4.38 -22.49 10.29
C GLY A 33 3.75 -21.34 9.50
N PHE A 34 4.39 -20.89 8.43
CA PHE A 34 3.81 -19.93 7.50
C PHE A 34 2.57 -20.50 6.79
N LEU A 35 2.67 -21.72 6.24
CA LEU A 35 1.57 -22.38 5.57
C LEU A 35 0.42 -22.71 6.55
N GLY A 36 0.76 -23.12 7.78
CA GLY A 36 -0.20 -23.34 8.86
C GLY A 36 -0.90 -22.04 9.29
N SER A 37 -0.17 -20.93 9.42
CA SER A 37 -0.76 -19.62 9.73
C SER A 37 -1.62 -19.06 8.59
N VAL A 38 -1.23 -19.28 7.34
CA VAL A 38 -2.06 -18.95 6.17
C VAL A 38 -3.32 -19.81 6.16
N MET A 39 -3.21 -21.11 6.41
CA MET A 39 -4.36 -22.03 6.51
C MET A 39 -5.29 -21.66 7.67
N ASP A 40 -4.76 -21.32 8.85
CA ASP A 40 -5.54 -20.92 10.02
C ASP A 40 -6.22 -19.55 9.83
N ASN A 41 -5.58 -18.61 9.12
CA ASN A 41 -6.17 -17.32 8.76
C ASN A 41 -7.25 -17.46 7.66
N ILE A 42 -7.10 -18.40 6.73
CA ILE A 42 -8.12 -18.70 5.71
C ILE A 42 -9.32 -19.44 6.32
N ASN A 43 -9.09 -20.35 7.27
CA ASN A 43 -10.15 -21.11 7.95
C ASN A 43 -10.79 -20.38 9.15
N GLY A 44 -10.39 -19.13 9.41
CA GLY A 44 -10.95 -18.28 10.45
C GLY A 44 -10.65 -18.75 11.88
N ARG A 45 -9.65 -18.15 12.54
CA ARG A 45 -9.47 -18.28 14.01
C ARG A 45 -9.30 -16.94 14.73
N ASN A 46 -10.11 -16.84 15.78
CA ASN A 46 -10.17 -15.98 16.97
C ASN A 46 -9.61 -14.52 16.96
N PRO A 47 -10.49 -13.50 16.77
CA PRO A 47 -10.16 -12.06 16.80
C PRO A 47 -9.69 -11.46 18.15
N LEU A 48 -9.57 -12.25 19.22
CA LEU A 48 -9.38 -11.74 20.59
C LEU A 48 -7.94 -11.33 20.97
N GLU A 49 -6.95 -11.46 20.07
CA GLU A 49 -5.60 -10.88 20.25
C GLU A 49 -5.41 -9.54 19.49
N GLU A 50 -6.41 -9.10 18.71
CA GLU A 50 -6.35 -7.85 17.93
C GLU A 50 -6.61 -6.60 18.78
N ASP A 51 -7.39 -6.70 19.86
CA ASP A 51 -7.85 -5.56 20.67
C ASP A 51 -6.72 -4.76 21.34
N LYS A 52 -5.58 -5.39 21.66
CA LYS A 52 -4.42 -4.65 22.22
C LYS A 52 -3.60 -3.91 21.15
N LYS A 53 -3.79 -4.22 19.87
CA LYS A 53 -2.98 -3.75 18.74
C LYS A 53 -3.70 -2.69 17.88
N GLN A 54 -5.04 -2.63 17.95
CA GLN A 54 -5.92 -1.61 17.34
C GLN A 54 -5.76 -0.17 17.88
N GLY A 55 -4.85 0.09 18.81
CA GLY A 55 -4.51 1.47 19.21
C GLY A 55 -3.21 1.97 18.61
N SER A 56 -2.28 1.06 18.30
CA SER A 56 -0.91 1.41 17.90
C SER A 56 -0.87 1.90 16.45
N TYR A 57 -1.50 1.18 15.52
CA TYR A 57 -1.48 1.55 14.09
C TYR A 57 -2.24 2.85 13.81
N GLU A 58 -3.34 3.08 14.50
CA GLU A 58 -4.19 4.25 14.40
C GLU A 58 -3.39 5.48 14.84
N THR A 59 -2.74 5.38 16.00
CA THR A 59 -1.90 6.45 16.52
C THR A 59 -0.68 6.71 15.63
N LEU A 60 0.01 5.64 15.20
CA LEU A 60 1.27 5.70 14.47
C LEU A 60 1.10 6.06 12.99
N ASN A 61 0.18 5.41 12.28
CA ASN A 61 0.03 5.57 10.84
C ASN A 61 -0.93 6.71 10.48
N ARG A 62 -2.06 6.84 11.20
CA ARG A 62 -3.12 7.80 10.89
C ARG A 62 -2.94 9.10 11.68
N ASP A 63 -3.04 9.06 13.00
CA ASP A 63 -3.12 10.27 13.81
C ASP A 63 -1.83 11.09 13.75
N ALA A 64 -0.67 10.43 13.72
CA ALA A 64 0.61 11.11 13.53
C ALA A 64 0.69 11.83 12.17
N ALA A 65 0.24 11.18 11.09
CA ALA A 65 0.23 11.78 9.75
C ALA A 65 -0.69 13.00 9.68
N LEU A 66 -1.88 12.90 10.28
CA LEU A 66 -2.84 14.01 10.33
C LEU A 66 -2.31 15.19 11.13
N ARG A 67 -1.70 14.95 12.30
CA ARG A 67 -1.08 16.03 13.10
C ARG A 67 0.05 16.74 12.36
N VAL A 68 0.89 15.99 11.65
CA VAL A 68 1.97 16.58 10.84
C VAL A 68 1.39 17.38 9.66
N CYS A 69 0.32 16.89 9.02
CA CYS A 69 -0.38 17.61 7.96
C CYS A 69 -1.04 18.90 8.47
N GLU A 70 -1.71 18.85 9.61
CA GLU A 70 -2.30 20.00 10.26
C GLU A 70 -1.24 21.06 10.57
N ALA A 71 -0.15 20.68 11.25
CA ALA A 71 0.96 21.58 11.55
C ALA A 71 1.57 22.19 10.29
N PHE A 72 1.71 21.39 9.21
CA PHE A 72 2.20 21.87 7.93
C PHE A 72 1.29 22.94 7.31
N VAL A 73 -0.02 22.69 7.29
CA VAL A 73 -1.02 23.62 6.76
C VAL A 73 -1.08 24.90 7.61
N THR A 74 -1.13 24.78 8.94
CA THR A 74 -1.17 25.91 9.87
C THR A 74 0.10 26.77 9.75
N SER A 75 1.28 26.16 9.59
CA SER A 75 2.54 26.90 9.43
C SER A 75 2.58 27.82 8.19
N GLY A 76 1.74 27.53 7.19
CA GLY A 76 1.63 28.30 5.97
C GLY A 76 0.39 29.19 5.91
N GLU A 77 -0.37 29.32 6.98
CA GLU A 77 -1.48 30.28 7.05
C GLU A 77 -0.98 31.71 6.79
N ASN A 78 -1.81 32.51 6.12
CA ASN A 78 -1.49 33.88 5.70
C ASN A 78 -0.29 34.00 4.74
N ARG A 79 0.18 32.90 4.16
CA ARG A 79 1.19 32.89 3.10
C ARG A 79 0.57 32.42 1.80
N THR A 80 0.90 33.13 0.73
CA THR A 80 0.58 32.70 -0.63
C THR A 80 1.83 32.16 -1.28
N TYR A 81 1.73 30.94 -1.80
CA TYR A 81 2.80 30.28 -2.54
C TYR A 81 2.53 30.38 -4.03
N SER A 82 3.59 30.50 -4.82
CA SER A 82 3.51 30.51 -6.29
C SER A 82 3.02 29.18 -6.85
N SER A 83 3.14 28.11 -6.06
CA SER A 83 2.67 26.78 -6.39
C SER A 83 2.19 26.03 -5.15
N PRO A 84 1.31 25.02 -5.32
CA PRO A 84 0.88 24.19 -4.21
C PRO A 84 2.07 23.53 -3.52
N ARG A 85 2.05 23.41 -2.20
CA ARG A 85 3.10 22.73 -1.44
C ARG A 85 2.76 21.24 -1.29
N PRO A 86 3.71 20.33 -1.59
CA PRO A 86 3.45 18.90 -1.49
C PRO A 86 3.49 18.42 -0.04
N PHE A 87 2.47 17.65 0.34
CA PHE A 87 2.49 16.76 1.49
C PHE A 87 2.55 15.31 0.98
N VAL A 88 3.73 14.71 1.07
CA VAL A 88 3.98 13.34 0.60
C VAL A 88 3.82 12.37 1.76
N TYR A 89 2.90 11.42 1.64
CA TYR A 89 2.68 10.36 2.61
C TYR A 89 3.09 9.00 2.03
N ILE A 90 3.95 8.27 2.73
CA ILE A 90 4.32 6.90 2.35
C ILE A 90 3.32 5.92 2.99
N SER A 91 2.36 5.50 2.17
CA SER A 91 1.34 4.50 2.46
C SER A 91 1.88 3.09 2.20
N ALA A 92 1.06 2.17 1.69
CA ALA A 92 1.41 0.82 1.27
C ALA A 92 0.43 0.31 0.21
N GLU A 93 0.92 -0.58 -0.65
CA GLU A 93 0.04 -1.45 -1.45
C GLU A 93 -0.49 -2.60 -0.62
N ASP A 94 -1.66 -3.06 -1.01
CA ASP A 94 -2.31 -4.21 -0.43
C ASP A 94 -1.94 -5.49 -1.19
N ILE A 95 -0.83 -6.12 -0.79
CA ILE A 95 -0.20 -7.22 -1.53
C ILE A 95 0.18 -8.44 -0.67
N PHE A 96 -0.13 -8.45 0.62
CA PHE A 96 0.29 -9.56 1.52
C PHE A 96 -0.69 -9.85 2.66
N ARG A 97 -1.99 -9.59 2.51
CA ARG A 97 -2.98 -10.13 3.45
C ARG A 97 -3.10 -11.64 3.16
N PRO A 98 -3.03 -12.54 4.17
CA PRO A 98 -3.20 -12.31 5.61
C PRO A 98 -1.92 -12.05 6.43
N VAL A 99 -0.74 -12.10 5.82
CA VAL A 99 0.56 -11.92 6.52
C VAL A 99 0.69 -10.52 7.12
N ILE A 100 0.22 -9.50 6.39
CA ILE A 100 0.11 -8.12 6.87
C ILE A 100 -1.31 -7.92 7.43
N PRO A 101 -1.48 -7.42 8.67
CA PRO A 101 -2.80 -7.16 9.23
C PRO A 101 -3.60 -6.17 8.37
N ALA A 102 -4.90 -6.43 8.16
CA ALA A 102 -5.76 -5.53 7.39
C ALA A 102 -5.77 -4.10 7.97
N ARG A 103 -5.81 -3.97 9.31
CA ARG A 103 -5.74 -2.67 10.02
C ARG A 103 -4.48 -1.86 9.70
N TYR A 104 -3.34 -2.48 9.42
CA TYR A 104 -2.14 -1.75 8.99
C TYR A 104 -2.37 -1.02 7.66
N ILE A 105 -3.03 -1.67 6.69
CA ILE A 105 -3.35 -1.05 5.41
C ILE A 105 -4.50 -0.04 5.58
N GLU A 106 -5.54 -0.38 6.33
CA GLU A 106 -6.71 0.49 6.55
C GLU A 106 -6.30 1.81 7.20
N THR A 107 -5.48 1.77 8.25
CA THR A 107 -5.02 3.00 8.94
C THR A 107 -4.18 3.90 8.02
N LYS A 108 -3.40 3.32 7.10
CA LYS A 108 -2.72 4.09 6.05
C LYS A 108 -3.70 4.70 5.04
N ARG A 109 -4.77 3.99 4.65
CA ARG A 109 -5.84 4.53 3.79
C ARG A 109 -6.67 5.61 4.49
N GLU A 110 -6.96 5.45 5.78
CA GLU A 110 -7.60 6.45 6.62
C GLU A 110 -6.75 7.72 6.70
N ALA A 111 -5.42 7.58 6.82
CA ALA A 111 -4.50 8.71 6.78
C ALA A 111 -4.56 9.47 5.45
N GLU A 112 -4.54 8.77 4.31
CA GLU A 112 -4.68 9.38 2.98
C GLU A 112 -5.97 10.21 2.87
N ARG A 113 -7.11 9.62 3.26
CA ARG A 113 -8.41 10.31 3.24
C ARG A 113 -8.46 11.53 4.15
N GLY A 114 -7.90 11.41 5.36
CA GLY A 114 -7.88 12.52 6.30
C GLY A 114 -6.96 13.67 5.86
N ILE A 115 -5.81 13.35 5.25
CA ILE A 115 -4.93 14.37 4.63
C ILE A 115 -5.69 15.09 3.51
N GLU A 116 -6.36 14.36 2.62
CA GLU A 116 -7.14 14.96 1.53
C GLU A 116 -8.22 15.89 2.07
N ALA A 117 -8.94 15.47 3.11
CA ALA A 117 -9.95 16.29 3.78
C ALA A 117 -9.36 17.59 4.38
N LEU A 118 -8.18 17.53 5.00
CA LEU A 118 -7.50 18.69 5.58
C LEU A 118 -7.09 19.72 4.52
N ILE A 119 -6.77 19.28 3.31
CA ILE A 119 -6.27 20.15 2.23
C ILE A 119 -7.33 20.50 1.17
N ALA A 120 -8.51 19.88 1.20
CA ALA A 120 -9.56 20.02 0.17
C ALA A 120 -9.95 21.49 -0.11
N ASN A 121 -10.05 22.32 0.92
CA ASN A 121 -10.38 23.74 0.78
C ASN A 121 -9.17 24.63 0.45
N LYS A 122 -7.99 24.04 0.27
CA LYS A 122 -6.70 24.72 0.08
C LYS A 122 -5.88 24.10 -1.05
N VAL A 123 -6.53 23.43 -2.00
CA VAL A 123 -5.88 22.72 -3.12
C VAL A 123 -5.00 23.61 -4.02
N GLN A 124 -5.26 24.92 -4.02
CA GLN A 124 -4.41 25.89 -4.74
C GLN A 124 -3.10 26.22 -4.01
N GLN A 125 -2.97 25.82 -2.75
CA GLN A 125 -1.83 26.12 -1.88
C GLN A 125 -1.15 24.85 -1.35
N TYR A 126 -1.85 23.72 -1.35
CA TYR A 126 -1.36 22.44 -0.87
C TYR A 126 -1.83 21.30 -1.79
N ARG A 127 -1.01 20.27 -1.94
CA ARG A 127 -1.39 19.04 -2.65
C ARG A 127 -0.93 17.81 -1.88
N GLY A 128 -1.77 16.79 -1.85
CA GLY A 128 -1.44 15.48 -1.29
C GLY A 128 -0.77 14.60 -2.35
N VAL A 129 0.25 13.84 -1.94
CA VAL A 129 0.88 12.79 -2.75
C VAL A 129 0.97 11.53 -1.91
N TYR A 130 0.30 10.46 -2.33
CA TYR A 130 0.16 9.23 -1.56
C TYR A 130 0.94 8.10 -2.24
N MET A 131 2.19 7.91 -1.81
CA MET A 131 3.06 6.86 -2.34
C MET A 131 2.60 5.51 -1.81
N ARG A 132 2.21 4.59 -2.69
CA ARG A 132 1.81 3.22 -2.35
C ARG A 132 2.87 2.26 -2.88
N PRO A 133 3.96 2.01 -2.12
CA PRO A 133 4.95 1.01 -2.51
C PRO A 133 4.42 -0.41 -2.29
N SER A 134 4.88 -1.34 -3.14
CA SER A 134 4.73 -2.78 -2.97
C SER A 134 5.77 -3.32 -1.98
N LEU A 135 6.29 -4.53 -2.21
CA LEU A 135 7.39 -5.06 -1.41
C LEU A 135 8.63 -4.21 -1.65
N VAL A 136 9.01 -3.40 -0.66
CA VAL A 136 10.26 -2.63 -0.70
C VAL A 136 11.42 -3.56 -0.37
N TYR A 137 12.36 -3.70 -1.30
CA TYR A 137 13.57 -4.49 -1.10
C TYR A 137 14.82 -3.61 -1.09
N HIS A 138 15.85 -4.09 -0.40
CA HIS A 138 17.17 -3.50 -0.41
C HIS A 138 18.21 -4.62 -0.37
N ALA A 139 19.03 -4.71 -1.42
CA ALA A 139 19.91 -5.86 -1.66
C ALA A 139 20.93 -6.11 -0.53
N HIS A 140 21.35 -5.06 0.18
CA HIS A 140 22.45 -5.14 1.15
C HIS A 140 22.04 -5.22 2.63
N TYR A 141 20.81 -4.86 2.98
CA TYR A 141 20.35 -4.75 4.39
C TYR A 141 19.15 -5.66 4.71
N ARG A 142 18.52 -6.28 3.71
CA ARG A 142 17.42 -7.24 3.88
C ARG A 142 17.55 -8.44 2.92
N PRO A 143 18.63 -9.25 3.03
CA PRO A 143 18.87 -10.37 2.10
C PRO A 143 17.72 -11.38 2.01
N LEU A 144 16.88 -11.47 3.05
CA LEU A 144 15.73 -12.38 3.13
C LEU A 144 14.51 -11.96 2.29
N THR A 145 14.35 -10.69 1.92
CA THR A 145 13.23 -10.27 1.04
C THR A 145 13.55 -10.49 -0.44
N THR A 146 14.80 -10.78 -0.77
CA THR A 146 15.28 -10.99 -2.15
C THR A 146 14.59 -12.17 -2.86
N PRO A 147 14.47 -13.38 -2.27
CA PRO A 147 13.83 -14.49 -2.97
C PRO A 147 12.34 -14.26 -3.24
N ALA A 148 11.61 -13.70 -2.27
CA ALA A 148 10.21 -13.35 -2.44
C ALA A 148 10.04 -12.24 -3.49
N ALA A 149 10.91 -11.23 -3.48
CA ALA A 149 10.90 -10.18 -4.49
C ALA A 149 11.10 -10.77 -5.90
N VAL A 150 12.10 -11.64 -6.11
CA VAL A 150 12.35 -12.26 -7.42
C VAL A 150 11.15 -13.07 -7.91
N LEU A 151 10.50 -13.84 -7.03
CA LEU A 151 9.31 -14.62 -7.40
C LEU A 151 8.13 -13.73 -7.79
N LEU A 152 7.89 -12.65 -7.04
CA LEU A 152 6.80 -11.72 -7.33
C LEU A 152 7.08 -10.91 -8.60
N ASP A 153 8.33 -10.52 -8.84
CA ASP A 153 8.74 -9.82 -10.06
C ASP A 153 8.58 -10.72 -11.29
N LEU A 154 8.99 -12.00 -11.20
CA LEU A 154 8.75 -12.98 -12.25
C LEU A 154 7.26 -13.19 -12.50
N SER A 155 6.46 -13.30 -11.43
CA SER A 155 5.01 -13.39 -11.54
C SER A 155 4.43 -12.18 -12.27
N ALA A 156 4.80 -10.96 -11.87
CA ALA A 156 4.32 -9.73 -12.48
C ALA A 156 4.71 -9.65 -13.97
N ALA A 157 5.95 -10.03 -14.31
CA ALA A 157 6.43 -10.08 -15.69
C ALA A 157 5.65 -11.10 -16.54
N LEU A 158 5.33 -12.27 -15.99
CA LEU A 158 4.47 -13.25 -16.67
C LEU A 158 3.06 -12.67 -16.89
N HIS A 159 2.45 -12.08 -15.86
CA HIS A 159 1.11 -11.47 -15.95
C HIS A 159 1.04 -10.34 -16.98
N ALA A 160 2.10 -9.55 -17.13
CA ALA A 160 2.20 -8.50 -18.14
C ALA A 160 2.27 -9.05 -19.57
N LYS A 161 2.82 -10.26 -19.76
CA LYS A 161 3.02 -10.91 -21.07
C LYS A 161 1.92 -11.90 -21.48
N VAL A 162 0.92 -12.16 -20.63
CA VAL A 162 -0.21 -13.03 -20.99
C VAL A 162 -1.04 -12.40 -22.12
N PRO A 163 -1.27 -13.10 -23.25
CA PRO A 163 -2.10 -12.60 -24.35
C PRO A 163 -3.54 -12.26 -23.94
N PRO A 164 -4.21 -11.34 -24.65
CA PRO A 164 -5.63 -11.09 -24.45
C PRO A 164 -6.43 -12.37 -24.72
N GLY A 165 -7.30 -12.77 -23.78
CA GLY A 165 -8.19 -13.94 -23.93
C GLY A 165 -7.81 -15.17 -23.10
N ILE A 166 -6.63 -15.20 -22.46
CA ILE A 166 -6.29 -16.21 -21.46
C ILE A 166 -6.51 -15.59 -20.07
N PRO A 167 -7.31 -16.21 -19.19
CA PRO A 167 -7.52 -15.69 -17.85
C PRO A 167 -6.20 -15.72 -17.08
N LYS A 168 -5.80 -14.58 -16.49
CA LYS A 168 -4.57 -14.51 -15.72
C LYS A 168 -4.81 -15.20 -14.37
N PRO A 169 -3.78 -15.80 -13.75
CA PRO A 169 -3.90 -16.39 -12.41
C PRO A 169 -4.50 -15.42 -11.37
N SER A 170 -4.12 -14.13 -11.43
CA SER A 170 -4.72 -13.08 -10.60
C SER A 170 -6.24 -12.92 -10.80
N ASP A 171 -6.75 -13.13 -12.01
CA ASP A 171 -8.17 -12.93 -12.32
C ASP A 171 -9.02 -14.05 -11.73
N VAL A 172 -8.46 -15.27 -11.68
CA VAL A 172 -9.08 -16.40 -10.97
C VAL A 172 -9.17 -16.12 -9.47
N LEU A 173 -8.08 -15.65 -8.85
CA LEU A 173 -8.06 -15.32 -7.43
C LEU A 173 -9.08 -14.22 -7.08
N ARG A 174 -9.17 -13.16 -7.90
CA ARG A 174 -10.18 -12.11 -7.74
C ARG A 174 -11.60 -12.64 -7.89
N THR A 175 -11.83 -13.52 -8.86
CA THR A 175 -13.14 -14.15 -9.07
C THR A 175 -13.55 -14.98 -7.85
N LEU A 176 -12.64 -15.79 -7.31
CA LEU A 176 -12.88 -16.57 -6.10
C LEU A 176 -13.10 -15.64 -4.88
N GLY A 177 -12.27 -14.61 -4.70
CA GLY A 177 -12.43 -13.61 -3.65
C GLY A 177 -13.81 -12.96 -3.67
N SER A 178 -14.28 -12.59 -4.86
CA SER A 178 -15.62 -12.01 -5.04
C SER A 178 -16.78 -12.99 -4.80
N ALA A 179 -16.54 -14.29 -4.98
CA ALA A 179 -17.53 -15.35 -4.77
C ALA A 179 -17.64 -15.80 -3.30
N PHE A 180 -16.55 -15.68 -2.54
CA PHE A 180 -16.46 -16.08 -1.13
C PHE A 180 -16.54 -14.92 -0.14
N SER A 181 -16.45 -13.66 -0.58
CA SER A 181 -16.76 -12.51 0.26
C SER A 181 -18.26 -12.45 0.55
N PRO A 182 -18.69 -12.40 1.82
CA PRO A 182 -20.09 -12.22 2.15
C PRO A 182 -20.54 -10.84 1.66
N ARG A 183 -21.29 -10.83 0.55
CA ARG A 183 -22.09 -9.68 0.16
C ARG A 183 -23.17 -9.54 1.22
N THR A 184 -23.03 -8.60 2.15
CA THR A 184 -24.15 -8.18 3.01
C THR A 184 -25.13 -7.38 2.15
N THR A 185 -25.83 -8.05 1.24
CA THR A 185 -27.00 -7.48 0.56
C THR A 185 -28.18 -7.62 1.50
N THR A 186 -28.48 -6.57 2.27
CA THR A 186 -29.83 -6.40 2.80
C THR A 186 -30.73 -5.92 1.66
N PRO A 187 -31.82 -6.64 1.32
CA PRO A 187 -32.79 -6.15 0.36
C PRO A 187 -33.76 -5.21 1.08
N TYR A 188 -33.61 -3.89 0.91
CA TYR A 188 -34.67 -2.96 1.26
C TYR A 188 -35.23 -2.28 0.00
N PRO A 189 -36.55 -2.35 -0.24
CA PRO A 189 -37.19 -1.69 -1.35
C PRO A 189 -37.23 -0.18 -1.12
N SER A 190 -36.80 0.55 -2.14
CA SER A 190 -36.77 2.00 -2.20
C SER A 190 -38.19 2.60 -2.28
N SER A 191 -38.54 3.43 -1.29
CA SER A 191 -39.46 4.55 -1.49
C SER A 191 -39.23 5.66 -0.45
N THR A 192 -39.23 6.90 -0.96
CA THR A 192 -39.37 8.23 -0.30
C THR A 192 -38.09 8.97 0.16
N PRO A 193 -37.99 10.32 -0.04
CA PRO A 193 -36.73 11.07 -0.01
C PRO A 193 -36.49 11.93 1.24
N MET A 194 -35.20 12.23 1.48
CA MET A 194 -34.58 13.27 2.33
C MET A 194 -35.05 13.39 3.80
N ASN A 195 -34.22 12.92 4.74
CA ASN A 195 -33.52 13.72 5.76
C ASN A 195 -32.52 12.81 6.52
N GLU A 196 -31.65 13.39 7.35
CA GLU A 196 -30.77 12.75 8.37
C GLU A 196 -29.39 12.29 7.87
N GLN A 197 -28.31 12.95 8.33
CA GLN A 197 -27.53 12.68 9.56
C GLN A 197 -26.50 11.56 9.30
N PRO A 198 -25.19 11.78 9.53
CA PRO A 198 -24.19 10.79 9.14
C PRO A 198 -24.26 9.60 10.10
N ASP A 199 -24.82 8.50 9.60
CA ASP A 199 -24.89 7.22 10.29
C ASP A 199 -23.50 6.70 10.62
N THR A 200 -23.29 6.54 11.92
CA THR A 200 -22.16 5.86 12.54
C THR A 200 -22.56 4.39 12.72
N SER A 201 -22.38 3.55 11.69
CA SER A 201 -22.30 2.10 11.92
C SER A 201 -21.62 1.34 10.78
N ASN A 202 -20.74 0.43 11.23
CA ASN A 202 -20.17 -0.72 10.52
C ASN A 202 -19.09 -0.42 9.48
N GLY A 203 -17.84 -0.50 9.95
CA GLY A 203 -16.63 -0.48 9.15
C GLY A 203 -16.64 -1.60 8.10
N VAL A 204 -17.16 -1.29 6.93
CA VAL A 204 -16.77 -1.97 5.71
C VAL A 204 -15.34 -1.51 5.45
N SER A 205 -14.38 -2.39 5.70
CA SER A 205 -13.02 -2.16 5.27
C SER A 205 -13.04 -1.96 3.76
N ASP A 206 -12.58 -0.79 3.30
CA ASP A 206 -12.43 -0.39 1.88
C ASP A 206 -11.37 -1.24 1.14
N LEU A 207 -11.02 -2.39 1.72
CA LEU A 207 -10.08 -3.35 1.21
C LEU A 207 -10.86 -4.56 0.70
N GLY A 208 -10.45 -5.08 -0.45
CA GLY A 208 -11.00 -6.32 -1.00
C GLY A 208 -10.75 -7.53 -0.09
N SER A 209 -11.08 -8.72 -0.58
CA SER A 209 -10.76 -9.97 0.11
C SER A 209 -9.24 -10.18 0.26
N PRO A 210 -8.77 -11.04 1.17
CA PRO A 210 -7.36 -11.45 1.22
C PRO A 210 -6.86 -12.06 -0.10
N LEU A 211 -7.75 -12.71 -0.88
CA LEU A 211 -7.42 -13.22 -2.21
C LEU A 211 -7.14 -12.09 -3.21
N ASP A 212 -7.82 -10.95 -3.08
CA ASP A 212 -7.53 -9.76 -3.88
C ASP A 212 -6.14 -9.19 -3.54
N SER A 213 -5.75 -9.23 -2.26
CA SER A 213 -4.40 -8.84 -1.82
C SER A 213 -3.33 -9.74 -2.44
N ILE A 214 -3.52 -11.06 -2.42
CA ILE A 214 -2.59 -12.01 -3.06
C ILE A 214 -2.56 -11.80 -4.58
N ALA A 215 -3.71 -11.58 -5.22
CA ALA A 215 -3.78 -11.28 -6.64
C ALA A 215 -2.98 -10.02 -6.99
N ASN A 216 -3.05 -8.98 -6.16
CA ASN A 216 -2.25 -7.77 -6.33
C ASN A 216 -0.75 -8.06 -6.18
N ALA A 217 -0.34 -8.91 -5.22
CA ALA A 217 1.06 -9.34 -5.05
C ALA A 217 1.63 -9.95 -6.34
N MET A 218 0.82 -10.75 -7.03
CA MET A 218 1.21 -11.44 -8.25
C MET A 218 1.35 -10.52 -9.46
N THR A 219 0.75 -9.33 -9.41
CA THR A 219 0.71 -8.38 -10.53
C THR A 219 1.55 -7.13 -10.31
N ILE A 220 1.74 -6.71 -9.05
CA ILE A 220 2.47 -5.50 -8.71
C ILE A 220 3.91 -5.90 -8.38
N PRO A 221 4.90 -5.48 -9.18
CA PRO A 221 6.28 -5.90 -8.97
C PRO A 221 6.84 -5.25 -7.69
N PRO A 222 7.82 -5.89 -7.02
CA PRO A 222 8.58 -5.26 -5.94
C PRO A 222 9.26 -3.98 -6.39
N ILE A 223 9.52 -3.07 -5.45
CA ILE A 223 10.18 -1.81 -5.73
C ILE A 223 11.43 -1.65 -4.87
N HIS A 224 12.52 -1.16 -5.47
CA HIS A 224 13.72 -0.86 -4.72
C HIS A 224 13.49 0.38 -3.85
N VAL A 225 14.08 0.40 -2.64
CA VAL A 225 13.94 1.55 -1.74
C VAL A 225 14.41 2.86 -2.38
N ASP A 226 15.45 2.81 -3.22
CA ASP A 226 15.98 4.00 -3.90
C ASP A 226 14.97 4.55 -4.93
N HIS A 227 14.23 3.68 -5.63
CA HIS A 227 13.19 4.15 -6.56
C HIS A 227 12.04 4.85 -5.84
N VAL A 228 11.70 4.39 -4.63
CA VAL A 228 10.70 5.08 -3.79
C VAL A 228 11.24 6.45 -3.37
N ALA A 229 12.50 6.51 -2.93
CA ALA A 229 13.13 7.75 -2.51
C ALA A 229 13.25 8.76 -3.67
N GLU A 230 13.69 8.31 -4.84
CA GLU A 230 13.76 9.11 -6.06
C GLU A 230 12.38 9.62 -6.49
N ALA A 231 11.36 8.76 -6.51
CA ALA A 231 9.99 9.17 -6.83
C ALA A 231 9.45 10.21 -5.83
N VAL A 232 9.81 10.10 -4.55
CA VAL A 232 9.51 11.13 -3.54
C VAL A 232 10.21 12.45 -3.91
N CYS A 233 11.50 12.44 -4.20
CA CYS A 233 12.24 13.63 -4.62
C CYS A 233 11.62 14.29 -5.85
N VAL A 234 11.26 13.50 -6.87
CA VAL A 234 10.58 13.99 -8.08
C VAL A 234 9.23 14.62 -7.72
N SER A 235 8.42 13.97 -6.87
CA SER A 235 7.11 14.51 -6.47
C SER A 235 7.18 15.81 -5.67
N LEU A 236 8.27 16.02 -4.92
CA LEU A 236 8.51 17.28 -4.20
C LEU A 236 8.81 18.45 -5.16
N GLN A 237 9.44 18.15 -6.30
CA GLN A 237 9.86 19.15 -7.29
C GLN A 237 8.79 19.41 -8.37
N SER A 238 8.02 18.39 -8.74
CA SER A 238 7.00 18.48 -9.78
C SER A 238 5.62 18.82 -9.21
N GLU A 239 5.00 19.87 -9.72
CA GLU A 239 3.66 20.33 -9.33
C GLU A 239 2.55 19.45 -9.89
N ASP A 240 2.83 18.70 -10.96
CA ASP A 240 1.87 17.83 -11.65
C ASP A 240 1.61 16.52 -10.89
N VAL A 241 2.49 16.16 -9.96
CA VAL A 241 2.34 14.94 -9.15
C VAL A 241 1.42 15.23 -7.98
N LYS A 242 0.23 14.62 -8.01
CA LYS A 242 -0.79 14.68 -6.95
C LYS A 242 -1.59 13.38 -6.88
N GLY A 243 -2.18 13.12 -5.72
CA GLY A 243 -3.00 11.95 -5.48
C GLY A 243 -2.19 10.67 -5.30
N VAL A 244 -2.81 9.53 -5.62
CA VAL A 244 -2.23 8.20 -5.42
C VAL A 244 -1.14 7.92 -6.45
N VAL A 245 0.02 7.48 -5.97
CA VAL A 245 1.17 7.09 -6.80
C VAL A 245 1.54 5.64 -6.48
N GLY A 246 1.09 4.72 -7.34
CA GLY A 246 1.46 3.30 -7.28
C GLY A 246 2.83 3.01 -7.89
N VAL A 247 3.26 1.74 -7.86
CA VAL A 247 4.60 1.31 -8.29
C VAL A 247 4.93 1.66 -9.73
N ASP A 248 4.01 1.42 -10.67
CA ASP A 248 4.25 1.71 -12.08
C ASP A 248 4.47 3.21 -12.31
N ARG A 249 3.63 4.04 -11.66
CA ARG A 249 3.77 5.49 -11.72
C ARG A 249 5.07 5.98 -11.06
N MET A 250 5.49 5.38 -9.94
CA MET A 250 6.80 5.69 -9.33
C MET A 250 7.94 5.39 -10.31
N ARG A 251 7.91 4.24 -10.99
CA ARG A 251 8.91 3.85 -12.01
C ARG A 251 8.89 4.77 -13.23
N GLU A 252 7.72 5.21 -13.67
CA GLU A 252 7.59 6.23 -14.73
C GLU A 252 8.23 7.56 -14.34
N LEU A 253 7.97 8.04 -13.12
CA LEU A 253 8.49 9.32 -12.62
C LEU A 253 10.02 9.40 -12.62
N ILE A 254 10.69 8.26 -12.41
CA ILE A 254 12.16 8.17 -12.38
C ILE A 254 12.76 7.73 -13.72
N GLY A 255 11.95 7.62 -14.79
CA GLY A 255 12.43 7.26 -16.13
C GLY A 255 12.85 5.79 -16.29
N TRP A 256 12.40 4.89 -15.42
CA TRP A 256 12.81 3.47 -15.43
C TRP A 256 12.54 2.77 -16.77
N HIS A 257 11.44 3.12 -17.45
CA HIS A 257 11.10 2.54 -18.75
C HIS A 257 12.07 2.96 -19.88
N GLN A 258 12.77 4.09 -19.74
CA GLN A 258 13.79 4.55 -20.70
C GLN A 258 15.13 3.84 -20.50
N MET A 259 15.50 3.51 -19.25
CA MET A 259 16.74 2.76 -18.97
C MET A 259 16.73 1.33 -19.53
N GLY A 260 15.56 0.68 -19.60
CA GLY A 260 15.42 -0.64 -20.22
C GLY A 260 15.57 -0.63 -21.76
N SER A 261 15.25 0.49 -22.41
CA SER A 261 15.33 0.65 -23.87
C SER A 261 16.73 1.13 -24.33
N GLU A 262 17.44 1.92 -23.51
CA GLU A 262 18.84 2.27 -23.77
C GLU A 262 19.79 1.06 -23.72
N HIS A 263 19.58 0.12 -22.79
CA HIS A 263 20.35 -1.13 -22.75
C HIS A 263 20.08 -2.05 -23.95
N GLN A 264 18.89 -1.95 -24.55
CA GLN A 264 18.51 -2.74 -25.73
C GLN A 264 19.09 -2.14 -27.02
N LEU A 265 19.24 -0.82 -27.12
CA LEU A 265 19.91 -0.16 -28.26
C LEU A 265 21.43 -0.31 -28.21
N ALA A 266 22.02 -0.34 -27.01
CA ALA A 266 23.46 -0.56 -26.82
C ALA A 266 23.92 -2.00 -27.10
N SER A 267 23.01 -2.99 -27.03
CA SER A 267 23.29 -4.41 -27.33
C SER A 267 23.05 -4.80 -28.79
N VAL A 268 22.33 -3.97 -29.56
CA VAL A 268 22.12 -4.15 -31.02
C VAL A 268 23.18 -3.43 -31.86
N SER A 269 23.98 -2.54 -31.24
CA SER A 269 25.05 -1.78 -31.92
C SER A 269 26.47 -2.33 -31.67
N ARG A 270 26.62 -3.63 -31.37
CA ARG A 270 27.92 -4.31 -31.30
C ARG A 270 27.96 -5.54 -32.18
#